data_AF-A0A920JHH0-F1
#
_entry.id   AF-A0A920JHH0-F1
#
_cell.length_a   1.000
_cell.length_b   1.000
_cell.length_c   1.000
_cell.angle_alpha   90.00
_cell.angle_beta   90.00
_cell.angle_gamma   90.00
#
_symmetry.space_group_name_H-M   'P 1'
#
loop_
_entity.id
_entity.type
_entity.pdbx_description
1 polymer ?
#
loop_
_entity_poly.entity_id
_entity_poly.type
_entity_poly.pdbx_seq_one_letter_code
_entity_poly.pdbx_strand_id
1 'polypeptide(L)' 'MVLTGDAGFLRGWFFLIHDRVKDMIISGGENIYPAEVENALMSHPDIIDAAVVGVPDDKWGETVKAFVTLSEDKKTF' A
#
# COMPACT_ATOMS: atom_id res chain seq x y z
N MET A 1 -17.98 2.56 -20.99
CA MET A 1 -17.42 3.21 -19.78
C MET A 1 -17.92 2.39 -18.60
N VAL A 2 -17.09 1.49 -18.06
CA VAL A 2 -17.49 0.63 -16.93
C VAL A 2 -16.92 1.24 -15.66
N LEU A 3 -17.81 1.64 -14.76
CA LEU A 3 -17.49 2.24 -13.47
C LEU A 3 -17.21 1.11 -12.47
N THR A 4 -15.98 0.60 -12.46
CA THR A 4 -15.49 -0.29 -11.38
C THR A 4 -14.39 0.39 -10.57
N GLY A 5 -13.88 1.54 -11.02
CA GLY A 5 -12.69 2.19 -10.46
C GLY A 5 -11.37 1.58 -10.95
N ASP A 6 -11.40 0.92 -12.11
CA ASP A 6 -10.22 0.44 -12.84
C ASP A 6 -10.07 1.24 -14.13
N ALA A 7 -8.96 1.96 -14.27
CA ALA A 7 -8.57 2.61 -15.52
C ALA A 7 -7.79 1.62 -16.39
N GLY A 8 -8.51 0.79 -17.16
CA GLY A 8 -7.90 -0.07 -18.18
C GLY A 8 -7.90 0.58 -19.56
N PHE A 9 -6.73 0.75 -20.18
CA PHE A 9 -6.61 1.10 -21.59
C PHE A 9 -6.57 -0.17 -22.45
N LEU A 10 -7.51 -0.28 -23.40
CA LEU A 10 -7.52 -1.37 -24.37
C LEU A 10 -6.58 -1.05 -25.55
N ARG A 11 -5.51 -1.82 -25.73
CA ARG A 11 -4.76 -1.89 -27.00
C ARG A 11 -4.72 -3.32 -27.53
N GLY A 12 -5.58 -3.62 -28.51
CA GLY A 12 -5.62 -4.93 -29.15
C GLY A 12 -6.29 -6.00 -28.29
N TRP A 13 -5.67 -7.18 -28.19
CA TRP A 13 -6.23 -8.40 -27.57
C TRP A 13 -5.62 -8.74 -26.20
N PHE A 14 -4.85 -7.82 -25.61
CA PHE A 14 -4.22 -8.02 -24.30
C PHE A 14 -4.80 -7.06 -23.28
N PHE A 15 -5.32 -7.60 -22.18
CA PHE A 15 -5.60 -6.83 -20.97
C PHE A 15 -4.31 -6.79 -20.13
N LEU A 16 -3.67 -5.63 -20.09
CA LEU A 16 -2.65 -5.34 -19.08
C LEU A 16 -3.37 -4.92 -17.81
N ILE A 17 -3.65 -5.88 -16.94
CA ILE A 17 -3.96 -5.61 -15.54
C ILE A 17 -2.59 -5.42 -14.87
N HIS A 18 -2.10 -4.18 -14.92
CA HIS A 18 -1.09 -3.78 -13.95
C HIS A 18 -1.81 -3.72 -12.60
N ASP A 19 -1.15 -4.23 -11.58
CA ASP A 19 -1.73 -4.49 -10.27
C ASP A 19 -2.54 -3.29 -9.73
N ARG A 20 -3.58 -3.65 -8.98
CA ARG A 20 -4.73 -2.86 -8.51
C ARG A 20 -4.51 -1.34 -8.43
N VAL A 21 -5.27 -0.60 -9.25
CA VAL A 21 -5.41 0.88 -9.25
C VAL A 21 -6.11 1.44 -7.98
N LYS A 22 -6.22 0.70 -6.87
CA LYS A 22 -7.12 1.06 -5.77
C LYS A 22 -6.59 1.07 -4.34
N ASP A 23 -5.35 0.67 -4.08
CA ASP A 23 -4.77 0.79 -2.74
C ASP A 23 -3.84 2.01 -2.69
N MET A 24 -4.37 3.20 -2.95
CA MET A 24 -3.62 4.47 -2.84
C MET A 24 -4.10 5.20 -1.59
N ILE A 25 -3.17 5.42 -0.65
CA ILE A 25 -3.47 6.14 0.60
C ILE A 25 -3.31 7.63 0.34
N ILE A 26 -4.37 8.42 0.56
CA ILE A 26 -4.31 9.88 0.38
C ILE A 26 -4.19 10.54 1.74
N SER A 27 -2.96 10.89 2.12
CA SER A 27 -2.68 11.54 3.41
C SER A 27 -2.39 13.02 3.21
N GLY A 28 -3.32 13.88 3.61
CA GLY A 28 -3.11 15.33 3.57
C GLY A 28 -2.97 15.93 2.17
N GLY A 29 -3.47 15.21 1.15
CA GLY A 29 -3.34 15.58 -0.26
C GLY A 29 -2.17 14.91 -0.99
N GLU A 30 -1.34 14.14 -0.28
CA GLU A 30 -0.24 13.37 -0.88
C GLU A 30 -0.69 11.93 -1.17
N ASN A 31 -0.28 11.41 -2.33
CA ASN A 31 -0.56 10.04 -2.74
C ASN A 31 0.56 9.12 -2.25
N ILE A 32 0.22 8.15 -1.42
CA ILE A 32 1.16 7.19 -0.85
C ILE A 32 0.79 5.79 -1.36
N TYR A 33 1.77 5.09 -1.92
CA TYR A 33 1.62 3.71 -2.38
C TYR A 33 2.07 2.75 -1.28
N PRO A 34 1.17 1.91 -0.73
CA PRO A 34 1.49 0.93 0.31
C PRO A 34 2.69 0.05 -0.04
N ALA A 35 2.78 -0.40 -1.29
CA ALA A 35 3.88 -1.25 -1.77
C ALA A 35 5.27 -0.60 -1.65
N GLU A 36 5.37 0.74 -1.78
CA GLU A 36 6.64 1.43 -1.57
C GLU A 36 7.02 1.45 -0.09
N VAL A 37 6.03 1.67 0.78
CA VAL A 37 6.22 1.67 2.24
C VAL A 37 6.54 0.26 2.73
N GLU A 38 5.87 -0.76 2.21
CA GLU A 38 6.15 -2.18 2.50
C GLU A 38 7.57 -2.54 2.07
N ASN A 39 7.99 -2.19 0.84
CA ASN A 39 9.37 -2.44 0.40
C ASN A 39 10.40 -1.71 1.27
N ALA A 40 10.11 -0.48 1.68
CA ALA A 40 10.98 0.26 2.60
C ALA A 40 11.08 -0.43 3.97
N LEU A 41 9.98 -0.96 4.50
CA LEU A 41 9.97 -1.72 5.76
C LEU A 41 10.69 -3.06 5.62
N MET A 42 10.46 -3.78 4.53
CA MET A 42 11.12 -5.06 4.20
C MET A 42 12.63 -4.90 3.98
N SER A 43 13.11 -3.69 3.69
CA SER A 43 14.55 -3.41 3.61
C SER A 43 15.23 -3.39 4.99
N HIS A 44 14.46 -3.36 6.08
CA HIS A 44 14.99 -3.39 7.44
C HIS A 44 15.31 -4.83 7.87
N PRO A 45 16.53 -5.13 8.36
CA PRO A 45 16.97 -6.51 8.65
C PRO A 45 16.16 -7.21 9.75
N ASP A 46 15.53 -6.43 10.64
CA ASP A 46 14.72 -6.97 11.74
C ASP A 46 13.25 -7.21 11.38
N ILE A 47 12.82 -6.93 10.14
CA ILE A 47 11.43 -7.11 9.69
C ILE A 47 11.36 -8.34 8.78
N ILE A 48 10.54 -9.32 9.17
CA ILE A 48 10.26 -10.54 8.38
C ILE A 48 9.18 -10.26 7.33
N ASP A 49 8.16 -9.49 7.72
CA ASP A 49 6.99 -9.24 6.89
C ASP A 49 6.38 -7.89 7.24
N ALA A 50 5.78 -7.22 6.26
CA ALA A 50 5.16 -5.92 6.45
C ALA A 50 3.90 -5.81 5.60
N ALA A 51 2.82 -5.30 6.20
CA ALA A 51 1.57 -4.97 5.52
C ALA A 51 1.19 -3.51 5.83
N VAL A 52 0.89 -2.73 4.80
CA VAL A 52 0.58 -1.29 4.94
C VAL A 52 -0.84 -1.02 4.49
N VAL A 53 -1.60 -0.31 5.31
CA VAL A 53 -3.00 0.05 5.04
C VAL A 53 -3.26 1.52 5.37
N GLY A 54 -4.20 2.13 4.65
CA GLY A 54 -4.74 3.44 4.99
C GLY A 54 -5.74 3.31 6.14
N VAL A 55 -5.67 4.22 7.11
CA VAL A 55 -6.68 4.35 8.17
C VAL A 55 -7.20 5.78 8.22
N PRO A 56 -8.49 6.01 8.56
CA PRO A 56 -9.04 7.35 8.68
C PRO A 56 -8.29 8.17 9.74
N ASP A 57 -8.03 9.44 9.45
CA ASP A 57 -7.36 10.38 10.35
C ASP A 57 -8.05 11.75 10.32
N ASP A 58 -8.34 12.32 11.49
CA ASP A 58 -9.06 13.60 11.62
C ASP A 58 -8.30 14.80 11.04
N LYS A 59 -6.97 14.73 10.92
CA LYS A 59 -6.13 15.83 10.43
C LYS A 59 -5.83 15.71 8.94
N TRP A 60 -5.61 14.49 8.46
CA TRP A 60 -5.11 14.22 7.11
C TRP A 60 -6.12 13.53 6.20
N GLY A 61 -7.31 13.18 6.72
CA GLY A 61 -8.33 12.40 6.04
C GLY A 61 -8.03 10.90 6.12
N GLU A 62 -6.88 10.50 5.61
CA GLU A 62 -6.33 9.14 5.72
C GLU A 62 -4.86 9.22 6.15
N THR A 63 -4.37 8.21 6.87
CA THR A 63 -2.97 8.10 7.25
C THR A 63 -2.47 6.67 7.08
N VAL A 64 -1.16 6.52 6.92
CA VAL A 64 -0.51 5.24 6.71
C VAL A 64 -0.38 4.50 8.03
N LYS A 65 -0.86 3.25 8.08
CA LYS A 65 -0.65 2.33 9.19
C LYS A 65 0.06 1.08 8.70
N ALA A 66 1.25 0.83 9.25
CA ALA A 66 2.04 -0.36 8.96
C ALA A 66 1.89 -1.39 10.09
N PHE A 67 1.71 -2.64 9.70
CA PHE A 67 1.82 -3.81 10.57
C PHE A 67 3.07 -4.57 10.15
N VAL A 68 3.96 -4.83 11.10
CA VAL A 68 5.24 -5.49 10.84
C VAL A 68 5.40 -6.72 11.71
N THR A 69 5.93 -7.80 11.13
CA THR A 69 6.37 -8.99 11.84
C THR A 69 7.87 -8.85 12.07
N LEU A 70 8.29 -8.84 13.33
CA LEU A 70 9.71 -8.76 13.70
C LEU A 70 10.36 -10.14 13.68
N SER A 71 11.65 -10.16 13.36
CA SER A 71 12.51 -11.34 13.49
C SER A 71 12.55 -11.85 14.94
N GLU A 72 12.61 -13.18 15.12
CA GLU A 72 12.43 -13.88 16.41
C GLU A 72 13.35 -13.37 17.54
N ASP A 73 14.47 -12.73 17.22
CA ASP A 73 15.40 -12.10 18.16
C ASP A 73 14.85 -10.85 18.88
N LYS A 74 13.72 -10.28 18.44
CA LYS A 74 13.18 -9.01 18.96
C LYS A 74 11.66 -9.06 19.21
N LYS A 75 11.16 -10.08 19.91
CA LYS A 75 9.86 -9.94 20.62
C LYS A 75 10.03 -8.99 21.80
N THR A 76 9.76 -7.70 21.61
CA THR A 76 9.61 -6.79 22.74
C THR A 76 8.13 -6.60 23.06
N PHE A 77 7.84 -6.72 24.35
CA PHE A 77 6.57 -6.76 25.06
C PHE A 77 5.62 -5.58 24.79
#